data_AF-E0UNH3-F1
#
_entry.id   AF-E0UNH3-F1
#
_cell.length_a   1.000
_cell.length_b   1.000
_cell.length_c   1.000
_cell.angle_alpha   90.00
_cell.angle_beta   90.00
_cell.angle_gamma   90.00
#
_symmetry.space_group_name_H-M   'P 1'
#
loop_
_entity.id
_entity.type
_entity.pdbx_description
1 polymer ?
#
loop_
_entity_poly.entity_id
_entity_poly.type
_entity_poly.pdbx_seq_one_letter_code
_entity_poly.pdbx_strand_id
1 'polypeptide(L)'
;MSQLIGQLHFITGEKGGVGKSMYCRALLEYLSKEAIDYIFYDADRTSPDVGLVYEPSKYDKIIANGGRGTYSAPSDEATVKEDYPTASQIVTVAPPPGGEESFTYSHIYFSEDEEDIFKADRLCDQALEGNIVIVNLPAQVEVILDRWFDQQRILESIESDESTKMYFWFVTDGSPESLELLSHSIKIFAQQINHIVVCNLGLHRRARESVAHHGVAKRINEMNIPVIDLPELIFSKPEMQLFKESRLKLSELADRTKRHPQFPLLDRVLVKQRAKTFLDKCFDAISITGVFAPILAEMELEKEKAASALKKGRAKKKASSDTVTQSTTTSDVHSANGTNGNGNSDSPRATAEPLKKSAEQLLNEMNINVSEF
;
A
#
# COMPACT_ATOMS: atom_id res chain seq x y z
N MET A 1 -11.04 -22.85 1.60
CA MET A 1 -10.39 -21.78 0.82
C MET A 1 -9.62 -20.95 1.82
N SER A 2 -8.41 -20.50 1.50
CA SER A 2 -7.78 -19.43 2.30
C SER A 2 -8.75 -18.24 2.27
N GLN A 3 -9.11 -17.73 3.44
CA GLN A 3 -9.93 -16.52 3.53
C GLN A 3 -9.03 -15.36 3.12
N LEU A 4 -9.40 -14.63 2.06
CA LEU A 4 -8.64 -13.48 1.61
C LEU A 4 -8.69 -12.40 2.71
N ILE A 5 -7.54 -11.82 3.02
CA ILE A 5 -7.41 -10.81 4.07
C ILE A 5 -7.59 -9.43 3.42
N GLY A 6 -8.78 -8.85 3.58
CA GLY A 6 -9.09 -7.51 3.12
C GLY A 6 -8.42 -6.44 4.00
N GLN A 7 -7.87 -5.38 3.41
CA GLN A 7 -7.39 -4.24 4.19
C GLN A 7 -7.72 -2.91 3.51
N LEU A 8 -8.18 -1.93 4.28
CA LEU A 8 -8.41 -0.56 3.82
C LEU A 8 -7.50 0.40 4.59
N HIS A 9 -6.55 1.02 3.91
CA HIS A 9 -5.56 1.91 4.50
C HIS A 9 -5.73 3.34 4.03
N PHE A 10 -5.91 4.25 4.98
CA PHE A 10 -5.90 5.69 4.74
C PHE A 10 -4.59 6.31 5.21
N ILE A 11 -3.94 7.07 4.34
CA ILE A 11 -2.81 7.92 4.70
C ILE A 11 -3.37 9.30 5.01
N THR A 12 -3.38 9.66 6.29
CA THR A 12 -3.96 10.91 6.79
C THR A 12 -2.94 11.73 7.60
N GLY A 13 -3.36 12.87 8.13
CA GLY A 13 -2.57 13.80 8.93
C GLY A 13 -3.30 15.13 9.18
N GLU A 14 -4.46 15.33 8.52
CA GLU A 14 -5.39 16.49 8.52
C GLU A 14 -4.79 17.87 8.20
N LYS A 15 -3.55 18.13 8.58
CA LYS A 15 -2.78 19.31 8.23
C LYS A 15 -2.14 19.18 6.85
N GLY A 16 -2.14 20.28 6.10
CA GLY A 16 -1.42 20.40 4.83
C GLY A 16 0.10 20.34 5.05
N GLY A 17 0.82 19.69 4.13
CA GLY A 17 2.29 19.74 4.11
C GLY A 17 3.03 18.88 5.14
N VAL A 18 2.36 18.03 5.93
CA VAL A 18 3.01 17.12 6.90
C VAL A 18 3.74 15.92 6.26
N GLY A 19 3.64 15.76 4.93
CA GLY A 19 4.34 14.71 4.19
C GLY A 19 3.54 13.43 3.90
N LYS A 20 2.20 13.50 3.92
CA LYS A 20 1.29 12.40 3.56
C LYS A 20 1.67 11.72 2.25
N SER A 21 1.79 12.48 1.16
CA SER A 21 2.17 11.95 -0.15
C SER A 21 3.53 11.25 -0.14
N MET A 22 4.53 11.81 0.55
CA MET A 22 5.85 11.19 0.66
C MET A 22 5.77 9.86 1.42
N TYR A 23 5.03 9.80 2.53
CA TYR A 23 4.79 8.53 3.22
C TYR A 23 4.04 7.53 2.35
N CYS A 24 2.98 7.97 1.65
CA CYS A 24 2.20 7.12 0.76
C CYS A 24 3.08 6.50 -0.33
N ARG A 25 3.96 7.28 -0.97
CA ARG A 25 4.95 6.76 -1.93
C ARG A 25 5.84 5.68 -1.29
N ALA A 26 6.35 5.91 -0.08
CA ALA A 26 7.17 4.91 0.61
C ALA A 26 6.38 3.62 0.92
N LEU A 27 5.11 3.73 1.27
CA LEU A 27 4.21 2.59 1.48
C LEU A 27 3.96 1.80 0.18
N LEU A 28 3.66 2.48 -0.93
CA LEU A 28 3.46 1.82 -2.22
C LEU A 28 4.73 1.10 -2.71
N GLU A 29 5.91 1.68 -2.47
CA GLU A 29 7.20 1.04 -2.76
C GLU A 29 7.44 -0.19 -1.88
N TYR A 30 7.00 -0.16 -0.61
CA TYR A 30 7.08 -1.32 0.29
C TYR A 30 6.22 -2.46 -0.24
N LEU A 31 4.94 -2.18 -0.57
CA LEU A 31 4.02 -3.17 -1.12
C LEU A 31 4.57 -3.76 -2.44
N SER A 32 5.10 -2.89 -3.31
CA SER A 32 5.73 -3.31 -4.57
C SER A 32 6.97 -4.20 -4.34
N LYS A 33 7.82 -3.87 -3.36
CA LYS A 33 9.00 -4.67 -3.02
C LYS A 33 8.61 -6.07 -2.53
N GLU A 34 7.58 -6.16 -1.69
CA GLU A 34 7.11 -7.42 -1.12
C GLU A 34 6.18 -8.20 -2.08
N ALA A 35 5.92 -7.65 -3.27
CA ALA A 35 5.00 -8.21 -4.27
C ALA A 35 3.57 -8.39 -3.73
N ILE A 36 3.14 -7.48 -2.85
CA ILE A 36 1.76 -7.42 -2.35
C ILE A 36 0.93 -6.68 -3.40
N ASP A 37 -0.09 -7.34 -3.94
CA ASP A 37 -1.06 -6.72 -4.84
C ASP A 37 -1.96 -5.75 -4.08
N TYR A 38 -2.19 -4.56 -4.64
CA TYR A 38 -3.01 -3.53 -4.02
C TYR A 38 -3.79 -2.73 -5.07
N ILE A 39 -4.87 -2.10 -4.63
CA ILE A 39 -5.65 -1.10 -5.37
C ILE A 39 -5.35 0.27 -4.77
N PHE A 40 -5.01 1.25 -5.61
CA PHE A 40 -4.63 2.59 -5.13
C PHE A 40 -5.58 3.69 -5.58
N TYR A 41 -5.88 4.61 -4.65
CA TYR A 41 -6.59 5.85 -4.91
C TYR A 41 -5.85 7.04 -4.29
N ASP A 42 -5.46 7.99 -5.13
CA ASP A 42 -5.14 9.35 -4.72
C ASP A 42 -6.43 10.19 -4.67
N ALA A 43 -6.88 10.53 -3.46
CA ALA A 43 -8.10 11.30 -3.22
C ALA A 43 -7.84 12.82 -3.14
N ASP A 44 -6.59 13.26 -3.31
CA ASP A 44 -6.28 14.69 -3.44
C ASP A 44 -6.68 15.19 -4.83
N ARG A 45 -7.81 15.91 -4.88
CA ARG A 45 -8.36 16.50 -6.11
C ARG A 45 -7.46 17.59 -6.71
N THR A 46 -6.71 18.30 -5.87
CA THR A 46 -5.97 19.50 -6.28
C THR A 46 -4.58 19.17 -6.79
N SER A 47 -3.94 18.16 -6.21
CA SER A 47 -2.58 17.76 -6.54
C SER A 47 -2.40 16.28 -6.26
N PRO A 48 -2.90 15.38 -7.13
CA PRO A 48 -2.76 13.93 -6.98
C PRO A 48 -1.33 13.48 -7.29
N ASP A 49 -0.38 13.98 -6.50
CA ASP A 49 1.05 13.89 -6.74
C ASP A 49 1.58 12.46 -6.61
N VAL A 50 0.89 11.59 -5.87
CA VAL A 50 1.20 10.16 -5.80
C VAL A 50 0.61 9.46 -7.03
N GLY A 51 -0.63 9.73 -7.37
CA GLY A 51 -1.33 9.21 -8.54
C GLY A 51 -0.57 9.45 -9.85
N LEU A 52 -0.03 10.66 -10.05
CA LEU A 52 0.75 11.02 -11.23
C LEU A 52 2.08 10.26 -11.36
N VAL A 53 2.57 9.64 -10.29
CA VAL A 53 3.82 8.87 -10.28
C VAL A 53 3.55 7.37 -10.40
N TYR A 54 2.54 6.85 -9.69
CA TYR A 54 2.30 5.41 -9.61
C TYR A 54 1.27 4.91 -10.62
N GLU A 55 0.30 5.74 -11.02
CA GLU A 55 -0.75 5.40 -11.99
C GLU A 55 -0.98 6.56 -13.00
N PRO A 56 0.06 7.04 -13.73
CA PRO A 56 -0.04 8.23 -14.58
C PRO A 56 -1.14 8.13 -15.64
N SER A 57 -1.38 6.95 -16.22
CA SER A 57 -2.47 6.76 -17.20
C SER A 57 -3.87 6.99 -16.61
N LYS A 58 -4.05 6.77 -15.31
CA LYS A 58 -5.29 7.01 -14.57
C LYS A 58 -5.42 8.50 -14.23
N TYR A 59 -4.34 9.12 -13.72
CA TYR A 59 -4.37 10.50 -13.19
C TYR A 59 -4.03 11.62 -14.19
N ASP A 60 -3.29 11.38 -15.27
CA ASP A 60 -3.04 12.39 -16.31
C ASP A 60 -4.34 12.72 -17.07
N LYS A 61 -5.24 11.74 -17.25
CA LYS A 61 -6.53 11.93 -17.92
C LYS A 61 -7.46 12.84 -17.13
N ILE A 62 -7.49 12.72 -15.80
CA ILE A 62 -8.30 13.64 -14.99
C ILE A 62 -7.70 15.03 -14.92
N ILE A 63 -6.37 15.22 -14.90
CA ILE A 63 -5.81 16.58 -15.06
C ILE A 63 -6.20 17.18 -16.41
N ALA A 64 -6.13 16.40 -17.49
CA ALA A 64 -6.52 16.84 -18.82
C ALA A 64 -8.02 17.20 -18.90
N ASN A 65 -8.89 16.45 -18.23
CA ASN A 65 -10.34 16.67 -18.23
C ASN A 65 -10.80 17.74 -17.21
N GLY A 66 -10.08 17.91 -16.09
CA GLY A 66 -10.34 18.93 -15.06
C GLY A 66 -9.83 20.32 -15.44
N GLY A 67 -9.03 20.44 -16.52
CA GLY A 67 -8.46 21.68 -17.04
C GLY A 67 -9.35 22.53 -17.94
N ARG A 68 -10.64 22.19 -18.13
CA ARG A 68 -11.64 23.05 -18.81
C ARG A 68 -12.99 23.01 -18.09
N GLY A 69 -13.01 23.55 -16.89
CA GLY A 69 -14.23 24.05 -16.27
C GLY A 69 -14.05 25.53 -15.96
N THR A 70 -14.15 26.40 -16.97
CA THR A 70 -14.49 27.80 -16.68
C THR A 70 -15.92 27.80 -16.16
N TYR A 71 -16.10 27.65 -14.85
CA TYR A 71 -17.25 28.27 -14.20
C TYR A 71 -17.01 29.77 -14.27
N SER A 72 -17.48 30.37 -15.35
CA SER A 72 -17.73 31.81 -15.38
C SER A 72 -18.67 32.09 -14.22
N ALA A 73 -18.21 32.82 -13.21
CA ALA A 73 -19.09 33.47 -12.26
C ALA A 73 -20.16 34.23 -13.08
N PRO A 74 -21.46 34.10 -12.76
CA PRO A 74 -22.46 34.89 -13.45
C PRO A 74 -22.15 36.36 -13.17
N SER A 75 -21.83 37.10 -14.23
CA SER A 75 -21.80 38.54 -14.19
C SER A 75 -23.18 39.04 -13.79
N ASP A 76 -23.21 39.92 -12.78
CA ASP A 76 -24.38 40.67 -12.35
C ASP A 76 -25.05 41.35 -13.55
N GLU A 77 -26.14 40.75 -14.04
CA GLU A 77 -27.18 41.47 -14.77
C GLU A 77 -28.51 40.75 -14.57
N ALA A 78 -29.35 41.37 -13.73
CA ALA A 78 -30.67 40.90 -13.39
C ALA A 78 -31.59 40.90 -14.63
N THR A 79 -32.21 39.76 -14.92
CA THR A 79 -33.56 39.73 -15.52
C THR A 79 -34.37 38.56 -14.97
N VAL A 80 -35.44 38.92 -14.27
CA VAL A 80 -36.48 38.03 -13.75
C VAL A 80 -37.24 37.40 -14.91
N LYS A 81 -37.32 36.06 -14.96
CA LYS A 81 -38.45 35.35 -15.58
C LYS A 81 -38.81 34.11 -14.76
N GLU A 82 -40.07 34.11 -14.33
CA GLU A 82 -40.80 33.03 -13.69
C GLU A 82 -40.98 31.86 -14.67
N ASP A 83 -40.82 30.62 -14.17
CA ASP A 83 -41.61 29.41 -14.48
C ASP A 83 -40.84 28.14 -14.06
N TYR A 84 -41.22 27.51 -12.94
CA TYR A 84 -40.78 26.17 -12.57
C TYR A 84 -41.82 25.13 -13.02
N PRO A 85 -41.47 24.10 -13.81
CA PRO A 85 -42.39 22.98 -14.06
C PRO A 85 -42.44 22.02 -12.87
N THR A 86 -43.63 21.46 -12.63
CA THR A 86 -43.97 20.54 -11.55
C THR A 86 -43.52 19.10 -11.83
N ALA A 87 -43.41 18.30 -10.76
CA ALA A 87 -42.78 16.98 -10.63
C ALA A 87 -43.39 15.80 -11.43
N SER A 88 -43.93 16.02 -12.63
CA SER A 88 -44.51 14.96 -13.48
C SER A 88 -43.93 14.89 -14.89
N GLN A 89 -42.78 15.52 -15.14
CA GLN A 89 -42.03 15.40 -16.40
C GLN A 89 -40.61 14.87 -16.14
N ILE A 90 -40.50 13.67 -15.56
CA ILE A 90 -39.24 12.91 -15.58
C ILE A 90 -39.12 12.32 -16.98
N VAL A 91 -38.31 12.95 -17.83
CA VAL A 91 -37.79 12.31 -19.04
C VAL A 91 -36.81 11.24 -18.58
N THR A 92 -37.23 9.98 -18.65
CA THR A 92 -36.35 8.83 -18.51
C THR A 92 -35.40 8.80 -19.70
N VAL A 93 -34.22 9.38 -19.54
CA VAL A 93 -33.12 9.18 -20.49
C VAL A 93 -32.56 7.79 -20.19
N ALA A 94 -32.83 6.83 -21.06
CA ALA A 94 -32.22 5.51 -20.98
C ALA A 94 -30.69 5.64 -21.04
N PRO A 95 -29.93 4.84 -20.27
CA PRO A 95 -28.47 4.92 -20.29
C PRO A 95 -27.94 4.56 -21.68
N PRO A 96 -26.88 5.23 -22.17
CA PRO A 96 -26.29 4.90 -23.45
C PRO A 96 -25.68 3.49 -23.39
N PRO A 97 -25.73 2.72 -24.49
CA PRO A 97 -25.25 1.35 -24.47
C PRO A 97 -23.72 1.33 -24.43
N GLY A 98 -23.17 0.79 -23.33
CA GLY A 98 -21.85 0.16 -23.25
C GLY A 98 -20.65 1.00 -23.70
N GLY A 99 -19.98 1.67 -22.76
CA GLY A 99 -18.62 2.18 -22.98
C GLY A 99 -18.15 3.28 -22.03
N GLU A 100 -19.06 4.04 -21.43
CA GLU A 100 -18.71 5.27 -20.67
C GLU A 100 -18.82 5.14 -19.14
N GLU A 101 -19.48 4.11 -18.60
CA GLU A 101 -19.56 3.87 -17.15
C GLU A 101 -18.19 3.68 -16.48
N SER A 102 -17.14 3.35 -17.24
CA SER A 102 -15.81 3.09 -16.67
C SER A 102 -15.04 4.35 -16.24
N PHE A 103 -15.44 5.56 -16.65
CA PHE A 103 -14.64 6.77 -16.44
C PHE A 103 -15.13 7.70 -15.32
N THR A 104 -16.44 7.76 -15.08
CA THR A 104 -17.03 8.63 -14.05
C THR A 104 -16.86 8.08 -12.62
N TYR A 105 -16.59 6.77 -12.48
CA TYR A 105 -16.41 6.08 -11.20
C TYR A 105 -14.96 5.66 -10.91
N SER A 106 -13.98 6.13 -11.70
CA SER A 106 -12.57 5.72 -11.52
C SER A 106 -11.81 6.53 -10.47
N HIS A 107 -12.39 7.63 -9.98
CA HIS A 107 -11.77 8.54 -9.03
C HIS A 107 -12.68 8.81 -7.85
N ILE A 108 -12.11 8.70 -6.65
CA ILE A 108 -12.81 8.85 -5.40
C ILE A 108 -12.28 10.12 -4.77
N TYR A 109 -13.19 11.07 -4.55
CA TYR A 109 -12.93 12.31 -3.83
C TYR A 109 -13.79 12.31 -2.58
N PHE A 110 -13.27 12.91 -1.52
CA PHE A 110 -14.07 13.23 -0.35
C PHE A 110 -14.43 14.70 -0.46
N SER A 111 -15.67 14.98 -0.84
CA SER A 111 -16.22 16.33 -1.00
C SER A 111 -17.59 16.45 -0.31
N GLU A 112 -18.16 17.65 -0.30
CA GLU A 112 -19.52 17.86 0.22
C GLU A 112 -20.62 17.35 -0.74
N ASP A 113 -20.25 16.98 -1.97
CA ASP A 113 -21.16 16.41 -2.95
C ASP A 113 -21.60 15.01 -2.50
N GLU A 114 -22.91 14.80 -2.40
CA GLU A 114 -23.49 13.53 -1.95
C GLU A 114 -23.18 12.40 -2.92
N GLU A 115 -23.02 12.67 -4.22
CA GLU A 115 -22.65 11.65 -5.20
C GLU A 115 -21.23 11.11 -4.96
N ASP A 116 -20.32 11.93 -4.44
CA ASP A 116 -18.95 11.51 -4.16
C ASP A 116 -18.88 10.55 -2.95
N ILE A 117 -19.83 10.66 -2.00
CA ILE A 117 -19.96 9.74 -0.87
C ILE A 117 -20.24 8.32 -1.37
N PHE A 118 -21.17 8.15 -2.31
CA PHE A 118 -21.47 6.83 -2.88
C PHE A 118 -20.30 6.25 -3.69
N LYS A 119 -19.44 7.10 -4.28
CA LYS A 119 -18.21 6.63 -4.93
C LYS A 119 -17.21 6.10 -3.91
N ALA A 120 -17.19 6.65 -2.69
CA ALA A 120 -16.31 6.20 -1.62
C ALA A 120 -16.70 4.81 -1.09
N ASP A 121 -17.96 4.39 -1.19
CA ASP A 121 -18.42 3.04 -0.81
C ASP A 121 -17.60 1.94 -1.49
N ARG A 122 -17.18 2.19 -2.74
CA ARG A 122 -16.30 1.30 -3.50
C ARG A 122 -15.00 0.95 -2.76
N LEU A 123 -14.48 1.84 -1.92
CA LEU A 123 -13.29 1.55 -1.09
C LEU A 123 -13.57 0.43 -0.11
N CYS A 124 -14.75 0.45 0.52
CA CYS A 124 -15.21 -0.55 1.47
C CYS A 124 -15.48 -1.87 0.75
N ASP A 125 -16.24 -1.84 -0.34
CA ASP A 125 -16.58 -3.03 -1.14
C ASP A 125 -15.31 -3.77 -1.57
N GLN A 126 -14.32 -3.05 -2.11
CA GLN A 126 -13.06 -3.65 -2.55
C GLN A 126 -12.28 -4.28 -1.39
N ALA A 127 -12.29 -3.67 -0.21
CA ALA A 127 -11.65 -4.27 0.96
C ALA A 127 -12.38 -5.54 1.40
N LEU A 128 -13.72 -5.52 1.45
CA LEU A 128 -14.56 -6.68 1.79
C LEU A 128 -14.46 -7.82 0.78
N GLU A 129 -14.14 -7.53 -0.49
CA GLU A 129 -13.79 -8.52 -1.51
C GLU A 129 -12.42 -9.18 -1.29
N GLY A 130 -11.68 -8.79 -0.23
CA GLY A 130 -10.38 -9.33 0.12
C GLY A 130 -9.21 -8.61 -0.53
N ASN A 131 -9.41 -7.42 -1.10
CA ASN A 131 -8.32 -6.62 -1.66
C ASN A 131 -7.64 -5.76 -0.59
N ILE A 132 -6.39 -5.37 -0.87
CA ILE A 132 -5.67 -4.34 -0.12
C ILE A 132 -5.86 -3.01 -0.84
N VAL A 133 -6.56 -2.09 -0.20
CA VAL A 133 -6.92 -0.78 -0.75
C VAL A 133 -6.12 0.31 -0.04
N ILE A 134 -5.37 1.09 -0.81
CA ILE A 134 -4.54 2.20 -0.31
C ILE A 134 -5.11 3.53 -0.79
N VAL A 135 -5.40 4.43 0.15
CA VAL A 135 -6.00 5.73 -0.12
C VAL A 135 -5.12 6.86 0.44
N ASN A 136 -4.58 7.70 -0.45
CA ASN A 136 -3.92 8.93 -0.05
C ASN A 136 -4.97 10.03 0.15
N LEU A 137 -5.18 10.47 1.39
CA LEU A 137 -6.20 11.46 1.70
C LEU A 137 -5.67 12.90 1.58
N PRO A 138 -6.53 13.87 1.17
CA PRO A 138 -6.18 15.28 1.22
C PRO A 138 -6.07 15.80 2.67
N ALA A 139 -5.70 17.06 2.85
CA ALA A 139 -5.82 17.73 4.15
C ALA A 139 -7.28 18.08 4.47
N GLN A 140 -7.61 18.23 5.76
CA GLN A 140 -8.92 18.69 6.25
C GLN A 140 -10.11 17.87 5.71
N VAL A 141 -9.97 16.55 5.72
CA VAL A 141 -10.97 15.63 5.15
C VAL A 141 -11.81 14.93 6.23
N GLU A 142 -11.38 15.00 7.49
CA GLU A 142 -11.96 14.21 8.59
C GLU A 142 -13.47 14.34 8.69
N VAL A 143 -14.03 15.56 8.60
CA VAL A 143 -15.48 15.79 8.69
C VAL A 143 -16.25 15.05 7.59
N ILE A 144 -15.70 15.01 6.38
CA ILE A 144 -16.34 14.34 5.24
C ILE A 144 -16.20 12.82 5.40
N LEU A 145 -15.06 12.36 5.90
CA LEU A 145 -14.80 10.96 6.17
C LEU A 145 -15.72 10.42 7.29
N ASP A 146 -15.88 11.18 8.37
CA ASP A 146 -16.79 10.91 9.49
C ASP A 146 -18.24 10.83 9.00
N ARG A 147 -18.66 11.79 8.17
CA ARG A 147 -19.97 11.76 7.51
C ARG A 147 -20.18 10.47 6.70
N TRP A 148 -19.19 10.06 5.90
CA TRP A 148 -19.27 8.83 5.12
C TRP A 148 -19.37 7.59 6.03
N PHE A 149 -18.54 7.51 7.06
CA PHE A 149 -18.57 6.42 8.03
C PHE A 149 -19.93 6.28 8.74
N ASP A 150 -20.50 7.40 9.19
CA ASP A 150 -21.78 7.42 9.90
C ASP A 150 -22.96 7.14 8.98
N GLN A 151 -23.06 7.84 7.83
CA GLN A 151 -24.22 7.74 6.95
C GLN A 151 -24.33 6.39 6.27
N GLN A 152 -23.19 5.78 5.91
CA GLN A 152 -23.15 4.50 5.20
C GLN A 152 -22.82 3.30 6.11
N ARG A 153 -22.64 3.54 7.42
CA ARG A 153 -22.31 2.49 8.41
C ARG A 153 -21.10 1.64 7.98
N ILE A 154 -20.08 2.32 7.44
CA ILE A 154 -18.89 1.67 6.88
C ILE A 154 -18.14 0.90 7.95
N LEU A 155 -18.02 1.48 9.15
CA LEU A 155 -17.30 0.86 10.26
C LEU A 155 -18.02 -0.40 10.74
N GLU A 156 -19.35 -0.39 10.83
CA GLU A 156 -20.15 -1.58 11.16
C GLU A 156 -19.96 -2.70 10.11
N SER A 157 -19.88 -2.33 8.83
CA SER A 157 -19.69 -3.28 7.73
C SER A 157 -18.32 -3.97 7.80
N ILE A 158 -17.25 -3.20 8.02
CA ILE A 158 -15.90 -3.72 8.18
C ILE A 158 -15.75 -4.54 9.46
N GLU A 159 -16.34 -4.09 10.58
CA GLU A 159 -16.32 -4.83 11.85
C GLU A 159 -17.04 -6.18 11.77
N SER A 160 -18.06 -6.29 10.90
CA SER A 160 -18.80 -7.53 10.70
C SER A 160 -18.04 -8.62 9.92
N ASP A 161 -16.95 -8.24 9.21
CA ASP A 161 -16.06 -9.17 8.52
C ASP A 161 -14.74 -9.32 9.28
N GLU A 162 -14.57 -10.43 9.99
CA GLU A 162 -13.38 -10.64 10.83
C GLU A 162 -12.05 -10.63 10.04
N SER A 163 -12.10 -10.95 8.73
CA SER A 163 -10.96 -10.95 7.81
C SER A 163 -10.56 -9.58 7.28
N THR A 164 -11.40 -8.56 7.44
CA THR A 164 -11.14 -7.23 6.92
C THR A 164 -10.72 -6.28 8.03
N LYS A 165 -9.70 -5.46 7.77
CA LYS A 165 -9.20 -4.46 8.73
C LYS A 165 -9.06 -3.09 8.09
N MET A 166 -9.36 -2.05 8.87
CA MET A 166 -9.14 -0.66 8.47
C MET A 166 -7.99 -0.04 9.27
N TYR A 167 -7.20 0.79 8.59
CA TYR A 167 -6.01 1.43 9.15
C TYR A 167 -5.92 2.92 8.82
N PHE A 168 -5.56 3.71 9.81
CA PHE A 168 -5.10 5.09 9.65
C PHE A 168 -3.60 5.17 9.86
N TRP A 169 -2.88 5.49 8.79
CA TRP A 169 -1.48 5.91 8.84
C TRP A 169 -1.44 7.42 9.02
N PHE A 170 -1.46 7.89 10.28
CA PHE A 170 -1.50 9.31 10.60
C PHE A 170 -0.08 9.91 10.56
N VAL A 171 0.18 10.72 9.53
CA VAL A 171 1.46 11.38 9.31
C VAL A 171 1.51 12.72 10.04
N THR A 172 2.53 12.92 10.87
CA THR A 172 2.73 14.15 11.63
C THR A 172 4.13 14.72 11.44
N ASP A 173 4.22 16.04 11.36
CA ASP A 173 5.48 16.79 11.45
C ASP A 173 5.90 17.06 12.92
N GLY A 174 5.11 16.60 13.90
CA GLY A 174 5.34 16.85 15.32
C GLY A 174 5.08 18.29 15.77
N SER A 175 4.45 19.12 14.93
CA SER A 175 3.98 20.45 15.34
C SER A 175 2.79 20.34 16.29
N PRO A 176 2.60 21.29 17.24
CA PRO A 176 1.48 21.24 18.17
C PRO A 176 0.11 21.08 17.50
N GLU A 177 -0.13 21.77 16.39
CA GLU A 177 -1.35 21.65 15.59
C GLU A 177 -1.56 20.23 15.06
N SER A 178 -0.54 19.62 14.45
CA SER A 178 -0.64 18.25 13.93
C SER A 178 -0.85 17.22 15.04
N LEU A 179 -0.29 17.46 16.23
CA LEU A 179 -0.45 16.58 17.39
C LEU A 179 -1.83 16.71 18.05
N GLU A 180 -2.46 17.89 17.99
CA GLU A 180 -3.85 18.06 18.43
C GLU A 180 -4.81 17.35 17.46
N LEU A 181 -4.57 17.47 16.15
CA LEU A 181 -5.32 16.72 15.13
C LEU A 181 -5.18 15.20 15.33
N LEU A 182 -3.97 14.71 15.63
CA LEU A 182 -3.75 13.31 15.98
C LEU A 182 -4.53 12.90 17.24
N SER A 183 -4.50 13.74 18.28
CA SER A 183 -5.23 13.51 19.53
C SER A 183 -6.73 13.40 19.30
N HIS A 184 -7.26 14.25 18.42
CA HIS A 184 -8.66 14.24 18.01
C HIS A 184 -9.02 12.99 17.21
N SER A 185 -8.23 12.67 16.18
CA SER A 185 -8.42 11.47 15.35
C SER A 185 -8.42 10.18 16.18
N ILE A 186 -7.45 10.02 17.09
CA ILE A 186 -7.41 8.87 18.02
C ILE A 186 -8.67 8.83 18.90
N LYS A 187 -9.12 9.98 19.40
CA LYS A 187 -10.29 10.05 20.28
C LYS A 187 -11.57 9.59 19.58
N ILE A 188 -11.73 9.92 18.29
CA ILE A 188 -12.92 9.58 17.51
C ILE A 188 -12.84 8.14 17.01
N PHE A 189 -11.73 7.78 16.36
CA PHE A 189 -11.70 6.60 15.48
C PHE A 189 -10.95 5.40 16.06
N ALA A 190 -10.10 5.54 17.08
CA ALA A 190 -9.19 4.46 17.49
C ALA A 190 -9.87 3.22 18.11
N GLN A 191 -11.18 3.29 18.41
CA GLN A 191 -11.94 2.11 18.83
C GLN A 191 -12.30 1.19 17.65
N GLN A 192 -12.43 1.74 16.44
CA GLN A 192 -12.95 1.04 15.26
C GLN A 192 -11.90 0.93 14.14
N ILE A 193 -10.94 1.88 14.11
CA ILE A 193 -9.89 1.97 13.10
C ILE A 193 -8.53 1.82 13.76
N ASN A 194 -7.69 0.93 13.22
CA ASN A 194 -6.35 0.71 13.73
C ASN A 194 -5.45 1.89 13.35
N HIS A 195 -4.92 2.60 14.35
CA HIS A 195 -4.03 3.74 14.11
C HIS A 195 -2.57 3.33 14.07
N ILE A 196 -1.80 3.98 13.20
CA ILE A 196 -0.34 4.00 13.19
C ILE A 196 0.10 5.46 13.10
N VAL A 197 0.96 5.88 14.00
CA VAL A 197 1.56 7.22 13.97
C VAL A 197 2.85 7.20 13.17
N VAL A 198 2.94 8.06 12.18
CA VAL A 198 4.12 8.22 11.33
C VAL A 198 4.76 9.57 11.60
N CYS A 199 5.90 9.57 12.29
CA CYS A 199 6.67 10.77 12.60
C CYS A 199 7.55 11.16 11.41
N ASN A 200 7.28 12.32 10.79
CA ASN A 200 8.07 12.82 9.67
C ASN A 200 9.33 13.56 10.12
N LEU A 201 10.42 12.80 10.23
CA LEU A 201 11.73 13.31 10.62
C LEU A 201 12.39 14.18 9.54
N GLY A 202 11.95 14.05 8.28
CA GLY A 202 12.42 14.86 7.17
C GLY A 202 11.95 16.31 7.19
N LEU A 203 10.78 16.57 7.78
CA LEU A 203 10.28 17.92 8.00
C LEU A 203 10.70 18.48 9.34
N HIS A 204 10.68 17.65 10.39
CA HIS A 204 11.10 18.04 11.71
C HIS A 204 11.84 16.90 12.40
N ARG A 205 13.15 17.06 12.55
CA ARG A 205 14.05 16.02 13.09
C ARG A 205 13.68 15.52 14.47
N ARG A 206 12.93 16.32 15.24
CA ARG A 206 12.46 15.97 16.58
C ARG A 206 10.98 15.58 16.62
N ALA A 207 10.37 15.19 15.49
CA ALA A 207 8.93 14.91 15.44
C ALA A 207 8.54 13.77 16.39
N ARG A 208 9.37 12.73 16.51
CA ARG A 208 9.14 11.63 17.47
C ARG A 208 9.18 12.12 18.92
N GLU A 209 10.18 12.92 19.26
CA GLU A 209 10.30 13.52 20.59
C GLU A 209 9.12 14.46 20.88
N SER A 210 8.67 15.23 19.88
CA SER A 210 7.48 16.06 20.01
C SER A 210 6.24 15.22 20.34
N VAL A 211 6.04 14.08 19.65
CA VAL A 211 4.95 13.14 19.97
C VAL A 211 5.08 12.67 21.42
N ALA A 212 6.28 12.22 21.82
CA ALA A 212 6.54 11.66 23.15
C ALA A 212 6.33 12.68 24.30
N HIS A 213 6.56 13.97 24.04
CA HIS A 213 6.38 15.04 25.04
C HIS A 213 4.98 15.68 25.01
N HIS A 214 4.16 15.39 24.00
CA HIS A 214 2.81 15.90 23.88
C HIS A 214 1.82 15.06 24.68
N GLY A 215 0.69 15.65 25.09
CA GLY A 215 -0.35 14.95 25.85
C GLY A 215 -0.94 13.73 25.13
N VAL A 216 -0.84 13.69 23.80
CA VAL A 216 -1.29 12.56 22.96
C VAL A 216 -0.51 11.27 23.23
N ALA A 217 0.74 11.35 23.70
CA ALA A 217 1.56 10.19 24.03
C ALA A 217 0.89 9.24 25.01
N LYS A 218 0.11 9.78 25.96
CA LYS A 218 -0.63 8.99 26.93
C LYS A 218 -1.60 8.02 26.24
N ARG A 219 -2.43 8.53 25.32
CA ARG A 219 -3.40 7.70 24.58
C ARG A 219 -2.70 6.71 23.64
N ILE A 220 -1.63 7.14 22.97
CA ILE A 220 -0.80 6.27 22.13
C ILE A 220 -0.30 5.06 22.92
N ASN A 221 0.24 5.29 24.11
CA ASN A 221 0.76 4.21 24.98
C ASN A 221 -0.37 3.34 25.54
N GLU A 222 -1.47 3.93 26.02
CA GLU A 222 -2.62 3.18 26.57
C GLU A 222 -3.23 2.23 25.55
N MET A 223 -3.26 2.62 24.28
CA MET A 223 -3.82 1.83 23.18
C MET A 223 -2.77 1.00 22.43
N ASN A 224 -1.49 1.04 22.83
CA ASN A 224 -0.38 0.41 22.13
C ASN A 224 -0.31 0.76 20.63
N ILE A 225 -0.63 2.01 20.28
CA ILE A 225 -0.61 2.49 18.89
C ILE A 225 0.83 2.49 18.38
N PRO A 226 1.15 1.78 17.28
CA PRO A 226 2.49 1.77 16.71
C PRO A 226 2.94 3.18 16.30
N VAL A 227 4.18 3.53 16.64
CA VAL A 227 4.80 4.81 16.26
C VAL A 227 6.06 4.54 15.46
N ILE A 228 6.06 4.90 14.18
CA ILE A 228 7.17 4.68 13.23
C ILE A 228 7.72 6.00 12.68
N ASP A 229 8.91 5.93 12.09
CA ASP A 229 9.58 7.10 11.52
C ASP A 229 9.55 7.09 10.00
N LEU A 230 9.16 8.23 9.42
CA LEU A 230 9.48 8.57 8.05
C LEU A 230 10.82 9.35 8.05
N PRO A 231 11.93 8.75 7.59
CA PRO A 231 13.26 9.36 7.65
C PRO A 231 13.38 10.60 6.74
N GLU A 232 14.44 11.38 6.93
CA GLU A 232 14.80 12.48 6.00
C GLU A 232 15.29 11.90 4.66
N LEU A 233 14.67 12.30 3.55
CA LEU A 233 15.25 12.11 2.22
C LEU A 233 16.31 13.20 1.99
N ILE A 234 17.57 12.85 2.25
CA ILE A 234 18.69 13.80 2.28
C ILE A 234 19.08 14.23 0.87
N PHE A 235 18.39 15.20 0.31
CA PHE A 235 18.73 15.85 -0.96
C PHE A 235 19.06 17.33 -0.76
N SER A 236 19.98 17.85 -1.56
CA SER A 236 20.13 19.30 -1.71
C SER A 236 18.86 19.90 -2.32
N LYS A 237 18.63 21.21 -2.15
CA LYS A 237 17.44 21.88 -2.71
C LYS A 237 17.26 21.62 -4.22
N PRO A 238 18.30 21.70 -5.07
CA PRO A 238 18.15 21.40 -6.50
C PRO A 238 17.85 19.93 -6.78
N GLU A 239 18.43 18.99 -6.02
CA GLU A 239 18.14 17.56 -6.13
C GLU A 239 16.66 17.28 -5.78
N MET A 240 16.15 17.87 -4.68
CA MET A 240 14.76 17.71 -4.25
C MET A 240 13.76 18.34 -5.23
N GLN A 241 14.06 19.53 -5.75
CA GLN A 241 13.20 20.17 -6.77
C GLN A 241 13.11 19.30 -8.02
N LEU A 242 14.26 18.85 -8.54
CA LEU A 242 14.30 18.03 -9.74
C LEU A 242 13.60 16.67 -9.52
N PHE A 243 13.74 16.08 -8.34
CA PHE A 243 13.02 14.85 -8.00
C PHE A 243 11.49 15.05 -8.06
N LYS A 244 10.97 16.13 -7.48
CA LYS A 244 9.53 16.44 -7.53
C LYS A 244 9.02 16.64 -8.95
N GLU A 245 9.78 17.34 -9.79
CA GLU A 245 9.45 17.60 -11.19
C GLU A 245 9.56 16.35 -12.07
N SER A 246 10.45 15.41 -11.72
CA SER A 246 10.77 14.25 -12.54
C SER A 246 9.66 13.19 -12.64
N ARG A 247 8.72 13.19 -11.68
CA ARG A 247 7.71 12.13 -11.48
C ARG A 247 8.28 10.71 -11.40
N LEU A 248 9.56 10.55 -11.06
CA LEU A 248 10.16 9.23 -10.89
C LEU A 248 9.65 8.54 -9.62
N LYS A 249 9.49 7.22 -9.70
CA LYS A 249 9.34 6.38 -8.50
C LYS A 249 10.64 6.41 -7.69
N LEU A 250 10.55 6.22 -6.38
CA LEU A 250 11.72 6.20 -5.50
C LEU A 250 12.60 4.98 -5.80
N SER A 251 12.00 3.84 -6.10
CA SER A 251 12.74 2.64 -6.49
C SER A 251 13.49 2.83 -7.80
N GLU A 252 12.89 3.51 -8.78
CA GLU A 252 13.55 3.86 -10.04
C GLU A 252 14.74 4.79 -9.82
N LEU A 253 14.57 5.81 -8.97
CA LEU A 253 15.65 6.70 -8.58
C LEU A 253 16.78 5.95 -7.84
N ALA A 254 16.42 5.06 -6.91
CA ALA A 254 17.36 4.28 -6.11
C ALA A 254 18.13 3.23 -6.94
N ASP A 255 17.58 2.79 -8.06
CA ASP A 255 18.20 1.79 -8.95
C ASP A 255 19.44 2.35 -9.64
N ARG A 256 20.61 1.81 -9.24
CA ARG A 256 21.92 2.19 -9.80
C ARG A 256 22.14 1.69 -11.23
N THR A 257 21.33 0.79 -11.74
CA THR A 257 21.40 0.28 -13.12
C THR A 257 20.61 1.16 -14.08
N LYS A 258 19.53 1.78 -13.62
CA LYS A 258 18.75 2.74 -14.39
C LYS A 258 19.48 4.07 -14.52
N ARG A 259 19.27 4.77 -15.63
CA ARG A 259 19.76 6.13 -15.89
C ARG A 259 18.60 6.99 -16.37
N HIS A 260 18.65 8.26 -16.01
CA HIS A 260 17.70 9.30 -16.38
C HIS A 260 18.48 10.47 -17.00
N PRO A 261 18.91 10.36 -18.28
CA PRO A 261 19.72 11.38 -18.94
C PRO A 261 19.08 12.78 -18.95
N GLN A 262 17.76 12.86 -18.89
CA GLN A 262 16.99 14.09 -18.77
C GLN A 262 17.10 14.75 -17.39
N PHE A 263 17.56 14.00 -16.37
CA PHE A 263 17.78 14.46 -15.00
C PHE A 263 19.20 14.11 -14.50
N PRO A 264 20.28 14.65 -15.11
CA PRO A 264 21.67 14.24 -14.80
C PRO A 264 22.06 14.38 -13.32
N LEU A 265 21.47 15.35 -12.62
CA LEU A 265 21.70 15.56 -11.20
C LEU A 265 21.16 14.38 -10.35
N LEU A 266 20.04 13.77 -10.75
CA LEU A 266 19.45 12.61 -10.07
C LEU A 266 20.23 11.31 -10.36
N ASP A 267 20.95 11.26 -11.47
CA ASP A 267 21.77 10.10 -11.85
C ASP A 267 23.10 9.97 -11.09
N ARG A 268 23.44 10.96 -10.26
CA ARG A 268 24.64 10.90 -9.43
C ARG A 268 24.55 9.73 -8.46
N VAL A 269 25.64 8.95 -8.37
CA VAL A 269 25.73 7.75 -7.52
C VAL A 269 25.31 8.00 -6.07
N LEU A 270 25.71 9.14 -5.50
CA LEU A 270 25.34 9.51 -4.13
C LEU A 270 23.86 9.88 -3.97
N VAL A 271 23.19 10.41 -5.00
CA VAL A 271 21.74 10.67 -4.96
C VAL A 271 20.99 9.36 -4.93
N LYS A 272 21.34 8.44 -5.84
CA LYS A 272 20.76 7.09 -5.89
C LYS A 272 20.99 6.32 -4.59
N GLN A 273 22.19 6.42 -4.01
CA GLN A 273 22.48 5.80 -2.72
C GLN A 273 21.62 6.38 -1.59
N ARG A 274 21.43 7.71 -1.54
CA ARG A 274 20.60 8.38 -0.53
C ARG A 274 19.13 7.98 -0.68
N ALA A 275 18.61 7.87 -1.90
CA ALA A 275 17.27 7.35 -2.18
C ALA A 275 17.12 5.89 -1.72
N LYS A 276 18.11 5.03 -2.00
CA LYS A 276 18.10 3.63 -1.54
C LYS A 276 18.08 3.55 -0.02
N THR A 277 18.96 4.27 0.66
CA THR A 277 19.02 4.28 2.13
C THR A 277 17.74 4.83 2.75
N PHE A 278 17.10 5.82 2.14
CA PHE A 278 15.78 6.29 2.54
C PHE A 278 14.73 5.17 2.45
N LEU A 279 14.65 4.48 1.30
CA LEU A 279 13.70 3.38 1.11
C LEU A 279 13.93 2.22 2.08
N ASP A 280 15.18 1.78 2.26
CA ASP A 280 15.52 0.69 3.18
C ASP A 280 14.98 1.00 4.59
N LYS A 281 15.21 2.23 5.08
CA LYS A 281 14.71 2.67 6.39
C LYS A 281 13.19 2.75 6.46
N CYS A 282 12.52 3.21 5.40
CA CYS A 282 11.06 3.20 5.33
C CYS A 282 10.51 1.77 5.39
N PHE A 283 11.14 0.84 4.67
CA PHE A 283 10.70 -0.56 4.65
C PHE A 283 10.88 -1.22 6.02
N ASP A 284 12.00 -0.99 6.68
CA ASP A 284 12.22 -1.45 8.04
C ASP A 284 11.14 -0.89 8.97
N ALA A 285 10.88 0.42 8.92
CA ALA A 285 9.85 1.09 9.73
C ALA A 285 8.45 0.51 9.50
N ILE A 286 8.03 0.31 8.24
CA ILE A 286 6.72 -0.27 7.90
C ILE A 286 6.64 -1.74 8.37
N SER A 287 7.69 -2.53 8.13
CA SER A 287 7.69 -3.96 8.47
C SER A 287 7.52 -4.22 9.98
N ILE A 288 8.11 -3.36 10.82
CA ILE A 288 8.04 -3.48 12.29
C ILE A 288 6.61 -3.29 12.82
N THR A 289 5.72 -2.62 12.07
CA THR A 289 4.32 -2.47 12.48
C THR A 289 3.56 -3.79 12.50
N GLY A 290 4.01 -4.81 11.75
CA GLY A 290 3.31 -6.08 11.60
C GLY A 290 2.00 -6.02 10.82
N VAL A 291 1.59 -4.84 10.32
CA VAL A 291 0.30 -4.64 9.61
C VAL A 291 0.13 -5.60 8.42
N PHE A 292 1.21 -5.81 7.67
CA PHE A 292 1.22 -6.69 6.50
C PHE A 292 1.73 -8.11 6.80
N ALA A 293 2.10 -8.43 8.04
CA ALA A 293 2.66 -9.74 8.38
C ALA A 293 1.70 -10.91 8.09
N PRO A 294 0.38 -10.82 8.37
CA PRO A 294 -0.56 -11.88 8.02
C PRO A 294 -0.64 -12.13 6.50
N ILE A 295 -0.64 -11.07 5.70
CA ILE A 295 -0.66 -11.16 4.23
C ILE A 295 0.61 -11.85 3.71
N LEU A 296 1.78 -11.44 4.21
CA LEU A 296 3.05 -12.02 3.82
C LEU A 296 3.15 -13.51 4.20
N ALA A 297 2.61 -13.89 5.35
CA ALA A 297 2.57 -15.28 5.80
C ALA A 297 1.69 -16.15 4.89
N GLU A 298 0.50 -15.67 4.51
CA GLU A 298 -0.39 -16.38 3.59
C GLU A 298 0.25 -16.51 2.19
N MET A 299 0.85 -15.44 1.67
CA MET A 299 1.56 -15.47 0.39
C MET A 299 2.71 -16.48 0.37
N GLU A 300 3.47 -16.61 1.46
CA GLU A 300 4.55 -17.60 1.55
C GLU A 300 3.98 -19.02 1.61
N LEU A 301 2.91 -19.23 2.38
CA LEU A 301 2.22 -20.52 2.45
C LEU A 301 1.67 -20.94 1.07
N GLU A 302 1.12 -20.02 0.30
CA GLU A 302 0.65 -20.28 -1.07
C GLU A 302 1.81 -20.64 -2.03
N LYS A 303 2.94 -19.95 -1.93
CA LYS A 303 4.16 -20.29 -2.69
C LYS A 303 4.67 -21.68 -2.35
N GLU A 304 4.71 -22.05 -1.08
CA GLU A 304 5.11 -23.39 -0.63
C GLU A 304 4.16 -24.48 -1.14
N LYS A 305 2.84 -24.24 -1.05
CA LYS A 305 1.80 -25.13 -1.60
C LYS A 305 1.99 -25.32 -3.11
N ALA A 306 2.17 -24.24 -3.86
CA ALA A 306 2.41 -24.29 -5.31
C ALA A 306 3.70 -25.05 -5.68
N ALA A 307 4.80 -24.78 -4.98
CA ALA A 307 6.07 -25.48 -5.18
C ALA A 307 5.96 -26.99 -4.87
N SER A 308 5.23 -27.36 -3.82
CA SER A 308 4.98 -28.76 -3.46
C SER A 308 4.13 -29.50 -4.51
N ALA A 309 3.12 -28.83 -5.08
CA ALA A 309 2.28 -29.38 -6.15
C ALA A 309 3.08 -29.63 -7.43
N LEU A 310 3.98 -28.71 -7.80
CA LEU A 310 4.90 -28.86 -8.94
C LEU A 310 5.86 -30.04 -8.76
N LYS A 311 6.39 -30.24 -7.54
CA LYS A 311 7.24 -31.40 -7.20
C LYS A 311 6.48 -32.73 -7.30
N LYS A 312 5.25 -32.80 -6.76
CA LYS A 312 4.38 -33.99 -6.87
C LYS A 312 4.00 -34.30 -8.33
N GLY A 313 3.72 -33.27 -9.14
CA GLY A 313 3.45 -33.42 -10.57
C GLY A 313 4.65 -33.93 -11.38
N ARG A 314 5.87 -33.45 -11.09
CA ARG A 314 7.11 -33.96 -11.70
C ARG A 314 7.42 -35.40 -11.28
N ALA A 315 7.22 -35.76 -10.01
CA ALA A 315 7.41 -37.14 -9.53
C ALA A 315 6.42 -38.11 -10.19
N LYS A 316 5.15 -37.70 -10.37
CA LYS A 316 4.13 -38.50 -11.06
C LYS A 316 4.44 -38.68 -12.56
N LYS A 317 4.97 -37.65 -13.23
CA LYS A 317 5.44 -37.75 -14.63
C LYS A 317 6.66 -38.66 -14.79
N LYS A 318 7.60 -38.65 -13.85
CA LYS A 318 8.78 -39.54 -13.84
C LYS A 318 8.39 -41.00 -13.56
N ALA A 319 7.47 -41.24 -12.63
CA ALA A 319 6.92 -42.58 -12.39
C ALA A 319 6.14 -43.14 -13.60
N SER A 320 5.48 -42.29 -14.38
CA SER A 320 4.79 -42.71 -15.62
C SER A 320 5.72 -42.91 -16.83
N SER A 321 6.93 -42.35 -16.84
CA SER A 321 7.90 -42.59 -17.93
C SER A 321 8.66 -43.90 -17.78
N ASP A 322 8.71 -44.47 -16.56
CA ASP A 322 9.46 -45.70 -16.28
C ASP A 322 8.64 -46.99 -16.52
N THR A 323 7.45 -46.91 -17.14
CA THR A 323 6.58 -48.09 -17.40
C THR A 323 6.54 -48.55 -18.87
N VAL A 324 7.32 -47.95 -19.80
CA VAL A 324 7.38 -48.44 -21.19
C VAL A 324 8.81 -48.59 -21.67
N THR A 325 9.48 -49.68 -21.27
CA THR A 325 10.40 -50.42 -22.14
C THR A 325 10.67 -51.82 -21.54
N GLN A 326 10.02 -52.84 -22.07
CA GLN A 326 10.49 -54.22 -21.97
C GLN A 326 10.75 -54.77 -23.38
N SER A 327 11.81 -55.58 -23.46
CA SER A 327 12.35 -56.31 -24.63
C SER A 327 13.19 -55.46 -25.59
N THR A 328 14.42 -55.82 -25.99
CA THR A 328 14.97 -57.15 -26.31
C THR A 328 16.50 -57.25 -26.10
N THR A 329 16.95 -58.49 -25.97
CA THR A 329 18.28 -59.07 -25.75
C THR A 329 19.32 -58.84 -26.86
N THR A 330 20.63 -58.79 -26.53
CA THR A 330 21.67 -59.80 -26.86
C THR A 330 23.11 -59.32 -26.54
N SER A 331 24.00 -60.31 -26.40
CA SER A 331 25.39 -60.37 -25.91
C SER A 331 26.47 -59.67 -26.76
N ASP A 332 27.59 -59.24 -26.15
CA ASP A 332 28.89 -59.95 -26.23
C ASP A 332 30.09 -59.18 -25.62
N VAL A 333 31.18 -59.94 -25.44
CA VAL A 333 32.30 -59.91 -24.47
C VAL A 333 33.53 -59.06 -24.89
N HIS A 334 34.25 -58.42 -23.94
CA HIS A 334 35.73 -58.35 -23.73
C HIS A 334 36.09 -57.16 -22.79
N SER A 335 36.57 -57.32 -21.55
CA SER A 335 37.87 -57.77 -21.00
C SER A 335 38.89 -56.63 -20.73
N ALA A 336 39.23 -56.46 -19.44
CA ALA A 336 40.43 -55.87 -18.76
C ALA A 336 40.94 -54.47 -19.23
N ASN A 337 41.34 -53.51 -18.38
CA ASN A 337 42.29 -53.59 -17.26
C ASN A 337 42.22 -52.31 -16.38
N GLY A 338 42.59 -52.39 -15.10
CA GLY A 338 42.44 -51.30 -14.12
C GLY A 338 43.61 -50.32 -13.98
N THR A 339 43.45 -49.30 -13.12
CA THR A 339 44.39 -48.90 -12.04
C THR A 339 43.91 -47.66 -11.28
N ASN A 340 44.37 -47.57 -10.03
CA ASN A 340 43.98 -46.72 -8.90
C ASN A 340 44.42 -45.24 -8.94
N GLY A 341 43.82 -44.43 -8.06
CA GLY A 341 44.39 -43.20 -7.47
C GLY A 341 43.28 -42.25 -6.98
N ASN A 342 42.69 -42.44 -5.80
CA ASN A 342 43.10 -41.95 -4.47
C ASN A 342 43.40 -40.43 -4.38
N GLY A 343 42.66 -39.71 -3.52
CA GLY A 343 42.88 -38.28 -3.27
C GLY A 343 41.82 -37.66 -2.35
N ASN A 344 41.85 -38.06 -1.08
CA ASN A 344 41.09 -37.48 0.03
C ASN A 344 41.62 -36.08 0.40
N SER A 345 40.74 -35.11 0.71
CA SER A 345 41.04 -34.07 1.70
C SER A 345 39.76 -33.49 2.30
N ASP A 346 39.43 -33.98 3.49
CA ASP A 346 38.55 -33.36 4.47
C ASP A 346 39.09 -32.00 4.92
N SER A 347 38.19 -31.02 5.13
CA SER A 347 38.11 -30.28 6.40
C SER A 347 36.81 -29.46 6.50
N PRO A 348 36.15 -29.44 7.67
CA PRO A 348 34.79 -28.94 7.84
C PRO A 348 34.76 -27.47 8.27
N ARG A 349 33.75 -26.72 7.82
CA ARG A 349 33.33 -25.48 8.48
C ARG A 349 31.81 -25.48 8.62
N ALA A 350 31.35 -26.08 9.72
CA ALA A 350 29.99 -25.93 10.20
C ALA A 350 29.83 -24.53 10.79
N THR A 351 29.18 -23.63 10.05
CA THR A 351 28.42 -22.52 10.65
C THR A 351 26.96 -22.94 10.58
N ALA A 352 26.43 -23.40 11.70
CA ALA A 352 25.01 -23.68 11.84
C ALA A 352 24.24 -22.38 11.60
N GLU A 353 23.51 -22.31 10.49
CA GLU A 353 22.42 -21.34 10.34
C GLU A 353 21.36 -21.64 11.42
N PRO A 354 20.76 -20.62 12.05
CA PRO A 354 19.59 -20.87 12.89
C PRO A 354 18.49 -21.42 11.98
N LEU A 355 17.94 -22.59 12.33
CA LEU A 355 16.76 -23.16 11.69
C LEU A 355 15.66 -22.08 11.66
N LYS A 356 15.35 -21.56 10.46
CA LYS A 356 14.19 -20.69 10.26
C LYS A 356 12.95 -21.49 10.64
N LYS A 357 12.17 -20.97 11.59
CA LYS A 357 10.87 -21.53 11.94
C LYS A 357 9.97 -21.54 10.69
N SER A 358 9.16 -22.58 10.53
CA SER A 358 8.19 -22.70 9.43
C SER A 358 7.12 -21.60 9.55
N ALA A 359 6.54 -21.14 8.43
CA ALA A 359 5.42 -20.20 8.43
C ALA A 359 4.23 -20.69 9.28
N GLU A 360 3.98 -22.01 9.30
CA GLU A 360 2.98 -22.65 10.17
C GLU A 360 3.30 -22.48 11.67
N GLN A 361 4.59 -22.43 12.04
CA GLN A 361 5.01 -22.22 13.44
C GLN A 361 4.86 -20.75 13.86
N LEU A 362 5.06 -19.81 12.93
CA LEU A 362 4.83 -18.38 13.20
C LEU A 362 3.34 -18.07 13.34
N LEU A 363 2.49 -18.67 12.50
CA LEU A 363 1.03 -18.54 12.61
C LEU A 363 0.46 -19.18 13.88
N ASN A 364 1.01 -20.33 14.31
CA ASN A 364 0.60 -20.96 15.57
C ASN A 364 1.09 -20.20 16.81
N GLU A 365 2.26 -19.55 16.77
CA GLU A 365 2.73 -18.70 17.88
C GLU A 365 1.92 -17.41 18.01
N MET A 366 1.31 -16.93 16.92
CA MET A 366 0.36 -15.81 16.93
C MET A 366 -1.04 -16.19 17.46
N ASN A 367 -1.27 -17.47 17.77
CA ASN A 367 -2.60 -17.98 18.12
C ASN A 367 -2.59 -18.93 19.34
N ILE A 368 -2.19 -18.43 20.53
CA ILE A 368 -2.50 -18.96 21.89
C ILE A 368 -2.35 -17.76 22.88
N ASN A 369 -3.30 -17.40 23.75
CA ASN A 369 -4.14 -18.27 24.57
C ASN A 369 -5.56 -17.69 24.83
N VAL A 370 -6.59 -18.45 24.46
CA VAL A 370 -7.98 -18.29 24.94
C VAL A 370 -8.13 -19.18 26.18
N SER A 371 -7.64 -18.71 27.31
CA SER A 371 -8.07 -19.13 28.65
C SER A 371 -7.45 -18.15 29.65
N GLU A 372 -8.31 -17.44 30.39
CA GLU A 372 -7.99 -16.38 31.38
C GLU A 372 -7.70 -15.00 30.75
N PHE A 373 -8.75 -14.25 30.39
CA PHE A 373 -9.29 -13.12 31.15
C PHE A 373 -10.54 -12.57 30.47
#